data_AF-A0A958ZLQ1-F1
#
_entry.id   AF-A0A958ZLQ1-F1
#
_cell.length_a   1.000
_cell.length_b   1.000
_cell.length_c   1.000
_cell.angle_alpha   90.00
_cell.angle_beta   90.00
_cell.angle_gamma   90.00
#
_symmetry.space_group_name_H-M   'P 1'
#
loop_
_entity.id
_entity.type
_entity.pdbx_description
1 polymer ?
#
loop_
_entity_poly.entity_id
_entity_poly.type
_entity_poly.pdbx_seq_one_letter_code
_entity_poly.pdbx_strand_id
1 'polypeptide(L)'
;MNERIIELTEINPKDFFGTHNSNIEQLKKYFPKIKVVARGNKIKIYGEKELLDEFEKRLEMLVNHFNRYNKLDENSIERILSSEVNETASQTFDEILVHGVNGKLIKAQTFNQRKMVDAIRVNDMLFAVGPAGTGKTYTAVALAVRALKDKEVRRIILTRPAVESGENLGFLPGDLKEKLDPYMQPLYDALRDMIPFEKLESYLESGIIQIAPLAFMRGRTLDNAFVILDEAQNTTHAQMKMFLTRMGKHAK
;
A
#
# COMPACT_ATOMS: atom_id res chain seq x y z
N MET A 1 3.92 -12.54 41.28
CA MET A 1 3.85 -12.97 39.87
C MET A 1 2.38 -13.23 39.56
N ASN A 2 1.79 -12.44 38.67
CA ASN A 2 0.36 -12.53 38.38
C ASN A 2 0.11 -13.63 37.34
N GLU A 3 -1.01 -14.33 37.43
CA GLU A 3 -1.47 -15.32 36.43
C GLU A 3 -2.72 -14.78 35.71
N ARG A 4 -2.77 -14.94 34.39
CA ARG A 4 -3.99 -14.74 33.59
C ARG A 4 -4.18 -15.90 32.62
N ILE A 5 -5.44 -16.18 32.28
CA ILE A 5 -5.84 -17.25 31.39
C ILE A 5 -6.68 -16.65 30.27
N ILE A 6 -6.26 -16.90 29.03
CA ILE A 6 -6.93 -16.44 27.82
C ILE A 6 -7.45 -17.67 27.08
N GLU A 7 -8.70 -17.65 26.65
CA GLU A 7 -9.35 -18.75 25.95
C GLU A 7 -9.68 -18.35 24.51
N LEU A 8 -9.24 -19.18 23.55
CA LEU A 8 -9.53 -19.04 22.13
C LEU A 8 -10.86 -19.75 21.84
N THR A 9 -11.94 -18.99 21.71
CA THR A 9 -13.30 -19.54 21.58
C THR A 9 -13.69 -19.90 20.15
N GLU A 10 -13.16 -19.19 19.15
CA GLU A 10 -13.61 -19.31 17.73
C GLU A 10 -12.48 -19.69 16.76
N ILE A 11 -11.32 -20.08 17.27
CA ILE A 11 -10.12 -20.34 16.47
C ILE A 11 -9.64 -21.76 16.70
N ASN A 12 -9.29 -22.48 15.63
CA ASN A 12 -8.54 -23.72 15.75
C ASN A 12 -7.12 -23.43 16.29
N PRO A 13 -6.78 -23.86 17.51
CA PRO A 13 -5.53 -23.46 18.14
C PRO A 13 -4.29 -23.94 17.38
N LYS A 14 -4.37 -25.08 16.67
CA LYS A 14 -3.26 -25.59 15.87
C LYS A 14 -2.88 -24.63 14.73
N ASP A 15 -3.89 -24.07 14.08
CA ASP A 15 -3.67 -23.19 12.93
C ASP A 15 -3.14 -21.82 13.39
N PHE A 16 -3.62 -21.34 14.54
CA PHE A 16 -3.15 -20.10 15.15
C PHE A 16 -1.73 -20.19 15.72
N PHE A 17 -1.38 -21.31 16.37
CA PHE A 17 -0.04 -21.51 16.92
C PHE A 17 1.03 -21.70 15.84
N GLY A 18 0.63 -22.11 14.63
CA GLY A 18 1.53 -22.38 13.52
C GLY A 18 2.24 -23.74 13.67
N THR A 19 2.96 -24.13 12.62
CA THR A 19 3.70 -25.39 12.60
C THR A 19 4.75 -25.40 13.72
N HIS A 20 4.76 -26.46 14.54
CA HIS A 20 5.62 -26.57 15.71
C HIS A 20 5.52 -25.40 16.71
N ASN A 21 4.36 -24.73 16.79
CA ASN A 21 4.12 -23.55 17.64
C ASN A 21 4.96 -22.32 17.28
N SER A 22 5.37 -22.17 16.02
CA SER A 22 6.19 -21.05 15.53
C SER A 22 5.69 -19.67 15.98
N ASN A 23 4.38 -19.44 15.94
CA ASN A 23 3.78 -18.14 16.23
C ASN A 23 3.82 -17.82 17.73
N ILE A 24 3.65 -18.85 18.57
CA ILE A 24 3.78 -18.72 20.03
C ILE A 24 5.25 -18.51 20.43
N GLU A 25 6.19 -19.16 19.75
CA GLU A 25 7.63 -18.92 20.01
C GLU A 25 8.05 -17.49 19.65
N GLN A 26 7.47 -16.89 18.60
CA GLN A 26 7.70 -15.47 18.30
C GLN A 26 7.13 -14.54 19.39
N LEU A 27 5.93 -14.82 19.89
CA LEU A 27 5.35 -14.09 21.02
C LEU A 27 6.24 -14.16 22.27
N LYS A 28 6.78 -15.35 22.59
CA LYS A 28 7.72 -15.54 23.70
C LYS A 28 9.03 -14.76 23.51
N LYS A 29 9.56 -14.71 22.29
CA LYS A 29 10.76 -13.90 21.97
C LYS A 29 10.52 -12.42 22.18
N TYR A 30 9.34 -11.92 21.82
CA TYR A 30 8.98 -10.51 21.98
C TYR A 30 8.72 -10.13 23.46
N PHE A 31 8.14 -11.06 24.24
CA PHE A 31 7.87 -10.89 25.66
C PHE A 31 8.73 -11.82 26.53
N PRO A 32 10.08 -11.65 26.60
CA PRO A 32 10.97 -12.58 27.29
C PRO A 32 10.75 -12.64 28.81
N LYS A 33 10.11 -11.60 29.39
CA LYS A 33 9.76 -11.51 30.82
C LYS A 33 8.42 -12.17 31.16
N ILE A 34 7.63 -12.61 30.17
CA ILE A 34 6.35 -13.28 30.37
C ILE A 34 6.53 -14.77 30.12
N LYS A 35 6.13 -15.60 31.08
CA LYS A 35 6.05 -17.04 30.87
C LYS A 35 4.72 -17.37 30.19
N VAL A 36 4.79 -17.87 28.96
CA VAL A 36 3.61 -18.25 28.15
C VAL A 36 3.49 -19.78 28.07
N VAL A 37 2.32 -20.31 28.43
CA VAL A 37 1.99 -21.74 28.37
C VAL A 37 0.70 -21.92 27.57
N ALA A 38 0.81 -22.42 26.34
CA ALA A 38 -0.32 -22.73 25.47
C ALA A 38 -0.68 -24.22 25.56
N ARG A 39 -1.94 -24.56 25.86
CA ARG A 39 -2.44 -25.94 25.89
C ARG A 39 -3.89 -25.99 25.40
N GLY A 40 -4.13 -26.70 24.30
CA GLY A 40 -5.45 -26.73 23.67
C GLY A 40 -5.85 -25.34 23.22
N ASN A 41 -7.04 -24.89 23.61
CA ASN A 41 -7.55 -23.55 23.33
C ASN A 41 -7.20 -22.51 24.41
N LYS A 42 -6.41 -22.87 25.43
CA LYS A 42 -6.08 -21.97 26.54
C LYS A 42 -4.62 -21.54 26.49
N ILE A 43 -4.39 -20.25 26.69
CA ILE A 43 -3.07 -19.64 26.85
C ILE A 43 -3.00 -19.08 28.27
N LYS A 44 -2.09 -19.63 29.08
CA LYS A 44 -1.77 -19.10 30.40
C LYS A 44 -0.53 -18.23 30.32
N ILE A 45 -0.60 -17.06 30.94
CA ILE A 45 0.50 -16.10 31.00
C ILE A 45 0.84 -15.73 32.44
N TYR A 46 2.14 -15.62 32.73
CA TYR A 46 2.64 -15.23 34.05
C TYR A 46 3.67 -14.10 33.92
N GLY A 47 3.50 -13.03 34.71
CA GLY A 47 4.36 -11.86 34.62
C GLY A 47 3.92 -10.68 35.48
N GLU A 48 4.51 -9.51 35.20
CA GLU A 48 4.13 -8.22 35.76
C GLU A 48 2.84 -7.69 35.12
N LYS A 49 2.01 -6.96 35.88
CA LYS A 49 0.66 -6.57 35.44
C LYS A 49 0.67 -5.80 34.11
N GLU A 50 1.55 -4.80 33.99
CA GLU A 50 1.69 -3.94 32.80
C GLU A 50 2.09 -4.73 31.55
N LEU A 51 3.00 -5.69 31.70
CA LEU A 51 3.43 -6.58 30.62
C LEU A 51 2.31 -7.54 30.20
N LEU A 52 1.51 -8.04 31.14
CA LEU A 52 0.36 -8.89 30.83
C LEU A 52 -0.74 -8.12 30.12
N ASP A 53 -0.99 -6.86 30.50
CA ASP A 53 -1.97 -5.98 29.83
C ASP A 53 -1.57 -5.74 28.37
N GLU A 54 -0.27 -5.47 28.11
CA GLU A 54 0.24 -5.31 26.76
C GLU A 54 0.17 -6.61 25.94
N PHE A 55 0.55 -7.74 26.55
CA PHE A 55 0.47 -9.04 25.89
C PHE A 55 -0.96 -9.38 25.45
N GLU A 56 -1.95 -9.15 26.32
CA GLU A 56 -3.36 -9.40 26.01
C GLU A 56 -3.84 -8.58 24.82
N LYS A 57 -3.51 -7.29 24.77
CA LYS A 57 -3.83 -6.42 23.62
C LYS A 57 -3.22 -6.95 22.32
N ARG A 58 -1.94 -7.32 22.34
CA ARG A 58 -1.26 -7.86 21.14
C ARG A 58 -1.86 -9.19 20.70
N LEU A 59 -2.15 -10.06 21.66
CA LEU A 59 -2.77 -11.34 21.37
C LEU A 59 -4.17 -11.16 20.76
N GLU A 60 -4.97 -10.22 21.27
CA GLU A 60 -6.28 -9.88 20.71
C GLU A 60 -6.15 -9.36 19.26
N MET A 61 -5.17 -8.51 18.97
CA MET A 61 -4.88 -8.05 17.61
C MET A 61 -4.50 -9.22 16.67
N LEU A 62 -3.69 -10.17 17.15
CA LEU A 62 -3.32 -11.37 16.39
C LEU A 62 -4.53 -12.29 16.13
N VAL A 63 -5.38 -12.49 17.14
CA VAL A 63 -6.64 -13.25 17.04
C VAL A 63 -7.56 -12.63 16.00
N ASN A 64 -7.75 -11.31 16.04
CA ASN A 64 -8.55 -10.58 15.07
C ASN A 64 -7.98 -10.66 13.65
N HIS A 65 -6.65 -10.58 13.50
CA HIS A 65 -5.99 -10.77 12.20
C HIS A 65 -6.20 -12.20 11.67
N PHE A 66 -6.01 -13.20 12.52
CA PHE A 66 -6.19 -14.60 12.14
C PHE A 66 -7.64 -14.89 11.71
N ASN A 67 -8.64 -14.46 12.49
CA ASN A 67 -10.05 -14.62 12.14
C ASN A 67 -10.41 -14.00 10.78
N ARG A 68 -9.77 -12.89 10.41
CA ARG A 68 -10.06 -12.19 9.16
C ARG A 68 -9.40 -12.81 7.94
N TYR A 69 -8.18 -13.30 8.08
CA TYR A 69 -7.35 -13.74 6.95
C TYR A 69 -7.11 -15.25 6.91
N ASN A 70 -7.54 -15.99 7.95
CA ASN A 70 -7.22 -17.40 8.18
C ASN A 70 -5.72 -17.72 8.05
N LYS A 71 -4.87 -16.71 8.31
CA LYS A 71 -3.42 -16.81 8.15
C LYS A 71 -2.70 -15.84 9.06
N LEU A 72 -1.65 -16.33 9.71
CA LEU A 72 -0.62 -15.54 10.39
C LEU A 72 0.73 -15.96 9.80
N ASP A 73 1.38 -15.04 9.10
CA ASP A 73 2.78 -15.20 8.69
C ASP A 73 3.70 -14.38 9.59
N GLU A 74 5.01 -14.67 9.55
CA GLU A 74 6.00 -14.05 10.42
C GLU A 74 5.97 -12.51 10.32
N ASN A 75 5.83 -11.97 9.10
CA ASN A 75 5.75 -10.53 8.87
C ASN A 75 4.52 -9.90 9.52
N SER A 76 3.37 -10.57 9.46
CA SER A 76 2.12 -10.11 10.06
C SER A 76 2.23 -10.10 11.59
N ILE A 77 2.85 -11.13 12.17
CA ILE A 77 3.09 -11.23 13.61
C ILE A 77 4.06 -10.13 14.06
N GLU A 78 5.22 -10.00 13.40
CA GLU A 78 6.23 -8.98 13.74
C GLU A 78 5.64 -7.57 13.65
N ARG A 79 4.83 -7.29 12.63
CA ARG A 79 4.15 -5.99 12.49
C ARG A 79 3.17 -5.71 13.63
N ILE A 80 2.36 -6.71 14.01
CA ILE A 80 1.38 -6.55 15.09
C ILE A 80 2.08 -6.40 16.44
N LEU A 81 3.22 -7.06 16.65
CA LEU A 81 3.99 -6.92 17.88
C LEU A 81 4.73 -5.58 17.96
N SER A 82 5.25 -5.08 16.84
CA SER A 82 6.06 -3.84 16.79
C SER A 82 5.27 -2.53 16.62
N SER A 83 3.97 -2.57 16.27
CA SER A 83 3.18 -1.33 16.12
C SER A 83 3.04 -0.58 17.45
N GLU A 84 2.89 0.74 17.47
CA GLU A 84 2.52 1.42 18.73
C GLU A 84 1.03 1.18 19.03
N VAL A 85 0.69 0.97 20.31
CA VAL A 85 -0.68 0.66 20.79
C VAL A 85 -1.70 1.75 20.42
N ASN A 86 -1.23 2.94 20.05
CA ASN A 86 -2.04 4.08 19.59
C ASN A 86 -2.52 3.96 18.14
N GLU A 87 -2.12 2.94 17.39
CA GLU A 87 -2.80 2.59 16.14
C GLU A 87 -4.06 1.80 16.47
N THR A 88 -5.03 2.52 17.06
CA THR A 88 -6.44 2.11 17.07
C THR A 88 -6.75 1.52 15.72
N ALA A 89 -7.14 0.25 15.73
CA ALA A 89 -7.76 -0.44 14.61
C ALA A 89 -9.09 0.27 14.27
N SER A 90 -8.99 1.47 13.68
CA SER A 90 -10.14 2.23 13.21
C SER A 90 -10.58 1.62 11.88
N GLN A 91 -11.41 0.59 11.99
CA GLN A 91 -12.70 0.39 11.32
C GLN A 91 -12.87 0.59 9.79
N THR A 92 -11.87 0.97 8.99
CA THR A 92 -12.02 1.18 7.54
C THR A 92 -11.13 0.25 6.69
N PHE A 93 -10.97 -1.01 7.11
CA PHE A 93 -10.29 -2.04 6.31
C PHE A 93 -11.01 -2.39 5.00
N ASP A 94 -12.27 -1.97 4.85
CA ASP A 94 -13.12 -2.29 3.70
C ASP A 94 -13.40 -1.11 2.76
N GLU A 95 -12.69 0.00 2.93
CA GLU A 95 -12.85 1.16 2.06
C GLU A 95 -12.54 0.78 0.60
N ILE A 96 -13.58 0.86 -0.24
CA ILE A 96 -13.47 0.71 -1.69
C ILE A 96 -12.88 1.99 -2.24
N LEU A 97 -11.69 1.90 -2.82
CA LEU A 97 -11.06 3.03 -3.51
C LEU A 97 -11.71 3.24 -4.87
N VAL A 98 -11.88 2.16 -5.64
CA VAL A 98 -12.44 2.21 -6.99
C VAL A 98 -13.28 0.96 -7.25
N HIS A 99 -14.48 1.17 -7.80
CA HIS A 99 -15.21 0.13 -8.52
C HIS A 99 -14.62 0.03 -9.93
N GLY A 100 -13.83 -1.01 -10.15
CA GLY A 100 -13.14 -1.31 -11.39
C GLY A 100 -14.02 -2.01 -12.42
N VAL A 101 -13.41 -2.46 -13.50
CA VAL A 101 -14.08 -3.17 -14.59
C VAL A 101 -14.58 -4.54 -14.11
N ASN A 102 -15.70 -5.02 -14.65
CA ASN A 102 -16.30 -6.32 -14.30
C ASN A 102 -16.63 -6.48 -12.80
N GLY A 103 -16.90 -5.38 -12.10
CA GLY A 103 -17.24 -5.41 -10.67
C GLY A 103 -16.04 -5.63 -9.74
N LYS A 104 -14.80 -5.57 -10.25
CA LYS A 104 -13.58 -5.70 -9.45
C LYS A 104 -13.54 -4.59 -8.40
N LEU A 105 -13.57 -4.95 -7.12
CA LEU A 105 -13.43 -4.00 -6.01
C LEU A 105 -11.96 -3.76 -5.71
N ILE A 106 -11.50 -2.53 -5.90
CA ILE A 106 -10.10 -2.14 -5.66
C ILE A 106 -10.02 -1.48 -4.28
N LYS A 107 -9.24 -2.09 -3.38
CA LYS A 107 -9.11 -1.74 -1.96
C LYS A 107 -7.65 -1.75 -1.53
N ALA A 108 -7.31 -1.02 -0.46
CA ALA A 108 -6.01 -1.12 0.18
C ALA A 108 -5.91 -2.42 1.00
N GLN A 109 -5.21 -3.42 0.47
CA GLN A 109 -5.11 -4.76 1.05
C GLN A 109 -4.16 -4.78 2.26
N THR A 110 -3.03 -4.07 2.15
CA THR A 110 -2.00 -4.08 3.18
C THR A 110 -2.06 -2.85 4.07
N PHE A 111 -1.45 -2.94 5.23
CA PHE A 111 -1.38 -1.85 6.19
C PHE A 111 -0.66 -0.62 5.63
N ASN A 112 0.43 -0.82 4.89
CA ASN A 112 1.16 0.29 4.25
C ASN A 112 0.35 0.95 3.14
N GLN A 113 -0.46 0.19 2.40
CA GLN A 113 -1.40 0.76 1.44
C GLN A 113 -2.47 1.61 2.13
N ARG A 114 -2.97 1.20 3.31
CA ARG A 114 -3.89 2.02 4.11
C ARG A 114 -3.24 3.30 4.62
N LYS A 115 -2.02 3.20 5.17
CA LYS A 115 -1.22 4.39 5.53
C LYS A 115 -1.08 5.35 4.35
N MET A 116 -0.88 4.82 3.14
CA MET A 116 -0.83 5.63 1.92
C MET A 116 -2.17 6.32 1.62
N VAL A 117 -3.29 5.60 1.73
CA VAL A 117 -4.66 6.15 1.55
C VAL A 117 -4.97 7.24 2.57
N ASP A 118 -4.60 7.04 3.83
CA ASP A 118 -4.86 8.01 4.90
C ASP A 118 -3.95 9.23 4.77
N ALA A 119 -2.67 9.02 4.44
CA ALA A 119 -1.72 10.11 4.28
C ALA A 119 -2.12 11.06 3.13
N ILE A 120 -2.58 10.55 1.99
CA ILE A 120 -2.94 11.41 0.84
C ILE A 120 -4.21 12.25 1.07
N ARG A 121 -5.01 11.93 2.09
CA ARG A 121 -6.20 12.72 2.45
C ARG A 121 -5.84 14.05 3.09
N VAL A 122 -4.77 14.07 3.85
CA VAL A 122 -4.37 15.21 4.69
C VAL A 122 -3.07 15.87 4.23
N ASN A 123 -2.41 15.33 3.21
CA ASN A 123 -1.19 15.88 2.63
C ASN A 123 -1.36 16.12 1.14
N ASP A 124 -0.81 17.24 0.64
CA ASP A 124 -0.77 17.55 -0.79
C ASP A 124 0.30 16.74 -1.54
N MET A 125 1.23 16.10 -0.82
CA MET A 125 2.33 15.35 -1.40
C MET A 125 2.68 14.14 -0.53
N LEU A 126 2.91 13.00 -1.17
CA LEU A 126 3.23 11.75 -0.51
C LEU A 126 4.39 11.02 -1.20
N PHE A 127 5.39 10.62 -0.42
CA PHE A 127 6.45 9.74 -0.87
C PHE A 127 6.17 8.30 -0.39
N ALA A 128 5.77 7.43 -1.32
CA ALA A 128 5.57 6.01 -1.04
C ALA A 128 6.84 5.22 -1.36
N VAL A 129 7.64 4.89 -0.34
CA VAL A 129 8.90 4.14 -0.50
C VAL A 129 8.71 2.69 -0.01
N GLY A 130 9.21 1.73 -0.76
CA GLY A 130 9.20 0.31 -0.36
C GLY A 130 9.58 -0.65 -1.49
N PRO A 131 9.74 -1.95 -1.20
CA PRO A 131 10.14 -2.96 -2.19
C PRO A 131 9.19 -3.08 -3.38
N ALA A 132 9.68 -3.66 -4.49
CA ALA A 132 8.84 -4.01 -5.64
C ALA A 132 7.72 -5.00 -5.23
N GLY A 133 6.60 -4.99 -5.94
CA GLY A 133 5.47 -5.90 -5.68
C GLY A 133 4.58 -5.56 -4.48
N THR A 134 4.88 -4.49 -3.73
CA THR A 134 4.07 -4.06 -2.57
C THR A 134 2.80 -3.28 -2.92
N GLY A 135 2.50 -3.09 -4.22
CA GLY A 135 1.28 -2.46 -4.71
C GLY A 135 1.24 -0.93 -4.58
N LYS A 136 2.40 -0.26 -4.38
CA LYS A 136 2.49 1.21 -4.24
C LYS A 136 1.90 1.93 -5.47
N THR A 137 2.42 1.62 -6.65
CA THR A 137 1.99 2.23 -7.91
C THR A 137 0.52 1.94 -8.19
N TYR A 138 0.08 0.69 -8.03
CA TYR A 138 -1.32 0.31 -8.23
C TYR A 138 -2.28 1.05 -7.28
N THR A 139 -1.91 1.18 -6.01
CA THR A 139 -2.69 1.93 -5.02
C THR A 139 -2.71 3.43 -5.34
N ALA A 140 -1.58 4.00 -5.77
CA ALA A 140 -1.50 5.39 -6.21
C ALA A 140 -2.45 5.67 -7.39
N VAL A 141 -2.43 4.82 -8.42
CA VAL A 141 -3.32 4.95 -9.57
C VAL A 141 -4.78 4.82 -9.15
N ALA A 142 -5.12 3.90 -8.23
CA ALA A 142 -6.47 3.79 -7.70
C ALA A 142 -6.94 5.08 -7.00
N LEU A 143 -6.06 5.69 -6.19
CA LEU A 143 -6.33 6.98 -5.52
C LEU A 143 -6.54 8.12 -6.54
N ALA A 144 -5.72 8.17 -7.60
CA ALA A 144 -5.85 9.16 -8.67
C ALA A 144 -7.18 9.01 -9.43
N VAL A 145 -7.55 7.77 -9.78
CA VAL A 145 -8.81 7.48 -10.47
C VAL A 145 -10.01 7.83 -9.60
N ARG A 146 -9.94 7.55 -8.28
CA ARG A 146 -10.97 7.99 -7.33
C ARG A 146 -11.10 9.50 -7.34
N ALA A 147 -10.00 10.23 -7.14
CA ALA A 147 -10.01 11.70 -7.13
C ALA A 147 -10.57 12.31 -8.42
N LEU A 148 -10.31 11.69 -9.57
CA LEU A 148 -10.88 12.10 -10.85
C LEU A 148 -12.39 11.82 -10.92
N LYS A 149 -12.85 10.64 -10.48
CA LYS A 149 -14.28 10.27 -10.45
C LYS A 149 -15.08 11.17 -9.50
N ASP A 150 -14.48 11.52 -8.37
CA ASP A 150 -15.05 12.39 -7.33
C ASP A 150 -14.93 13.88 -7.67
N LYS A 151 -14.32 14.21 -8.83
CA LYS A 151 -14.12 15.57 -9.33
C LYS A 151 -13.26 16.46 -8.40
N GLU A 152 -12.43 15.86 -7.55
CA GLU A 152 -11.42 16.58 -6.76
C GLU A 152 -10.33 17.16 -7.66
N VAL A 153 -10.00 16.44 -8.73
CA VAL A 153 -9.04 16.85 -9.76
C VAL A 153 -9.69 16.80 -11.14
N ARG A 154 -9.14 17.56 -12.09
CA ARG A 154 -9.62 17.60 -13.48
C ARG A 154 -8.86 16.65 -14.41
N ARG A 155 -7.66 16.22 -14.01
CA ARG A 155 -6.78 15.38 -14.82
C ARG A 155 -5.85 14.52 -13.95
N ILE A 156 -5.40 13.40 -14.51
CA ILE A 156 -4.36 12.53 -13.94
C ILE A 156 -3.13 12.62 -14.84
N ILE A 157 -1.96 12.78 -14.23
CA ILE A 157 -0.68 12.79 -14.94
C ILE A 157 0.19 11.70 -14.34
N LEU A 158 0.44 10.65 -15.11
CA LEU A 158 1.34 9.57 -14.75
C LEU A 158 2.65 9.79 -15.49
N THR A 159 3.74 9.83 -14.74
CA THR A 159 5.07 10.02 -15.30
C THR A 159 6.07 9.06 -14.69
N ARG A 160 7.04 8.66 -15.50
CA ARG A 160 8.14 7.79 -15.09
C ARG A 160 9.43 8.34 -15.71
N PRO A 161 10.57 8.33 -14.99
CA PRO A 161 11.84 8.70 -15.60
C PRO A 161 12.19 7.69 -16.68
N ALA A 162 12.80 8.16 -17.77
CA ALA A 162 13.42 7.25 -18.72
C ALA A 162 14.61 6.57 -18.03
N VAL A 163 14.60 5.25 -18.00
CA VAL A 163 15.71 4.44 -17.49
C VAL A 163 16.30 3.73 -18.70
N GLU A 164 17.58 3.96 -18.96
CA GLU A 164 18.30 3.13 -19.91
C GLU A 164 18.54 1.77 -19.22
N SER A 165 17.80 0.74 -19.60
CA SER A 165 17.97 -0.63 -19.11
C SER A 165 19.27 -1.30 -19.62
N GLY A 166 20.34 -0.52 -19.84
CA GLY A 166 21.56 -0.98 -20.52
C GLY A 166 21.45 -1.07 -22.04
N GLU A 167 20.24 -0.97 -22.61
CA GLU A 167 20.00 -0.78 -24.04
C GLU A 167 19.70 0.70 -24.29
N ASN A 168 20.49 1.37 -25.15
CA ASN A 168 20.19 2.76 -25.52
C ASN A 168 18.79 2.79 -26.14
N LEU A 169 17.96 3.72 -25.68
CA LEU A 169 16.62 3.98 -26.25
C LEU A 169 16.65 4.15 -27.78
N GLY A 170 17.81 4.48 -28.35
CA GLY A 170 18.06 4.52 -29.79
C GLY A 170 17.89 3.20 -30.56
N PHE A 171 17.98 2.02 -29.91
CA PHE A 171 17.98 0.71 -30.58
C PHE A 171 16.59 0.10 -30.82
N LEU A 172 15.55 0.54 -30.11
CA LEU A 172 14.19 0.09 -30.39
C LEU A 172 13.71 0.72 -31.73
N PRO A 173 13.13 -0.04 -32.67
CA PRO A 173 12.53 0.54 -33.87
C PRO A 173 11.25 1.32 -33.51
N GLY A 174 10.88 2.31 -34.33
CA GLY A 174 9.66 3.11 -34.12
C GLY A 174 9.90 4.56 -33.71
N ASP A 175 8.81 5.30 -33.53
CA ASP A 175 8.83 6.68 -33.03
C ASP A 175 9.19 6.73 -31.53
N LEU A 176 9.53 7.91 -31.00
CA LEU A 176 9.94 8.04 -29.59
C LEU A 176 8.87 7.54 -28.60
N LYS A 177 7.59 7.58 -28.99
CA LYS A 177 6.46 7.14 -28.17
C LYS A 177 6.39 5.62 -28.14
N GLU A 178 6.47 4.96 -29.30
CA GLU A 178 6.51 3.49 -29.45
C GLU A 178 7.67 2.87 -28.67
N LYS A 179 8.82 3.56 -28.59
CA LYS A 179 9.98 3.09 -27.81
C LYS A 179 9.79 3.20 -26.29
N LEU A 180 8.95 4.13 -25.83
CA LEU A 180 8.73 4.40 -24.41
C LEU A 180 7.52 3.64 -23.86
N ASP A 181 6.59 3.24 -24.72
CA ASP A 181 5.36 2.52 -24.38
C ASP A 181 5.61 1.24 -23.55
N PRO A 182 6.62 0.38 -23.83
CA PRO A 182 6.87 -0.81 -23.00
C PRO A 182 7.15 -0.49 -21.53
N TYR A 183 7.79 0.66 -21.24
CA TYR A 183 8.08 1.11 -19.88
C TYR A 183 6.87 1.69 -19.16
N MET A 184 5.86 2.13 -19.92
CA MET A 184 4.62 2.71 -19.39
C MET A 184 3.51 1.66 -19.27
N GLN A 185 3.69 0.47 -19.85
CA GLN A 185 2.70 -0.60 -19.87
C GLN A 185 2.07 -0.91 -18.49
N PRO A 186 2.84 -0.99 -17.38
CA PRO A 186 2.24 -1.24 -16.06
C PRO A 186 1.23 -0.16 -15.62
N LEU A 187 1.41 1.09 -16.06
CA LEU A 187 0.50 2.19 -15.76
C LEU A 187 -0.79 2.06 -16.59
N TYR A 188 -0.68 1.68 -17.87
CA TYR A 188 -1.84 1.38 -18.71
C TYR A 188 -2.66 0.22 -18.17
N ASP A 189 -2.00 -0.86 -17.74
CA ASP A 189 -2.68 -2.05 -17.21
C ASP A 189 -3.42 -1.73 -15.91
N ALA A 190 -2.81 -0.95 -15.01
CA ALA A 190 -3.46 -0.48 -13.79
C ALA A 190 -4.72 0.36 -14.08
N LEU A 191 -4.68 1.22 -15.09
CA LEU A 191 -5.85 2.02 -15.49
C LEU A 191 -6.97 1.17 -16.11
N ARG A 192 -6.62 0.17 -16.92
CA ARG A 192 -7.59 -0.76 -17.55
C ARG A 192 -8.37 -1.59 -16.53
N ASP A 193 -7.75 -1.90 -15.39
CA ASP A 193 -8.44 -2.52 -14.26
C ASP A 193 -9.51 -1.61 -13.63
N MET A 194 -9.33 -0.29 -13.72
CA MET A 194 -10.08 0.72 -12.97
C MET A 194 -11.12 1.49 -13.79
N ILE A 195 -10.91 1.56 -15.11
CA ILE A 195 -11.68 2.36 -16.05
C ILE A 195 -12.05 1.49 -17.26
N PRO A 196 -13.34 1.43 -17.65
CA PRO A 196 -13.77 0.73 -18.86
C PRO A 196 -13.01 1.22 -20.10
N PHE A 197 -12.73 0.30 -21.03
CA PHE A 197 -11.88 0.53 -22.20
C PHE A 197 -12.25 1.80 -22.99
N GLU A 198 -13.48 1.92 -23.47
CA GLU A 198 -13.93 3.07 -24.28
C GLU A 198 -13.76 4.41 -23.55
N LYS A 199 -14.03 4.41 -22.24
CA LYS A 199 -13.89 5.61 -21.40
C LYS A 199 -12.43 5.97 -21.16
N LEU A 200 -11.56 4.95 -20.99
CA LEU A 200 -10.13 5.15 -20.85
C LEU A 200 -9.53 5.72 -22.14
N GLU A 201 -9.91 5.20 -23.30
CA GLU A 201 -9.47 5.76 -24.60
C GLU A 201 -9.88 7.23 -24.73
N SER A 202 -11.15 7.55 -24.47
CA SER A 202 -11.63 8.94 -24.49
C SER A 202 -10.84 9.86 -23.54
N TYR A 203 -10.50 9.38 -22.35
CA TYR A 203 -9.70 10.14 -21.38
C TYR A 203 -8.25 10.35 -21.81
N LEU A 204 -7.65 9.37 -22.50
CA LEU A 204 -6.31 9.48 -23.04
C LEU A 204 -6.29 10.46 -24.23
N GLU A 205 -7.24 10.36 -25.15
CA GLU A 205 -7.35 11.23 -26.33
C GLU A 205 -7.63 12.69 -25.94
N SER A 206 -8.53 12.92 -24.98
CA SER A 206 -8.84 14.26 -24.48
C SER A 206 -7.77 14.83 -23.53
N GLY A 207 -6.76 14.03 -23.14
CA GLY A 207 -5.70 14.44 -22.22
C GLY A 207 -6.15 14.63 -20.77
N ILE A 208 -7.32 14.09 -20.39
CA ILE A 208 -7.77 13.97 -19.00
C ILE A 208 -6.84 13.03 -18.25
N ILE A 209 -6.41 11.94 -18.86
CA ILE A 209 -5.33 11.08 -18.36
C ILE A 209 -4.14 11.23 -19.31
N GLN A 210 -2.99 11.58 -18.75
CA GLN A 210 -1.75 11.73 -19.51
C GLN A 210 -0.73 10.75 -18.95
N ILE A 211 -0.16 9.93 -19.82
CA ILE A 211 0.99 9.07 -19.49
C ILE A 211 2.15 9.55 -20.33
N ALA A 212 3.18 10.08 -19.70
CA ALA A 212 4.30 10.70 -20.41
C ALA A 212 5.62 10.55 -19.64
N PRO A 213 6.77 10.61 -20.34
CA PRO A 213 8.07 10.60 -19.68
C PRO A 213 8.29 11.84 -18.82
N LEU A 214 9.13 11.72 -17.78
CA LEU A 214 9.44 12.83 -16.86
C LEU A 214 9.94 14.10 -17.55
N ALA A 215 10.66 13.96 -18.67
CA ALA A 215 11.14 15.09 -19.44
C ALA A 215 10.02 16.02 -19.94
N PHE A 216 8.82 15.49 -20.18
CA PHE A 216 7.65 16.24 -20.67
C PHE A 216 7.02 17.11 -19.58
N MET A 217 7.45 16.98 -18.33
CA MET A 217 6.99 17.83 -17.24
C MET A 217 7.70 19.18 -17.21
N ARG A 218 8.83 19.32 -17.91
CA ARG A 218 9.63 20.55 -17.92
C ARG A 218 8.81 21.73 -18.46
N GLY A 219 8.85 22.85 -17.74
CA GLY A 219 8.15 24.08 -18.15
C GLY A 219 6.63 24.06 -17.97
N ARG A 220 6.05 22.99 -17.40
CA ARG A 220 4.62 22.90 -17.12
C ARG A 220 4.27 23.42 -15.72
N THR A 221 3.03 23.82 -15.54
CA THR A 221 2.38 23.97 -14.23
C THR A 221 1.24 22.94 -14.16
N LEU A 222 1.25 22.11 -13.13
CA LEU A 222 0.35 20.97 -12.99
C LEU A 222 -0.84 21.30 -12.09
N ASP A 223 -1.62 22.32 -12.46
CA ASP A 223 -2.81 22.71 -11.71
C ASP A 223 -3.94 21.67 -11.82
N ASN A 224 -4.75 21.56 -10.75
CA ASN A 224 -5.95 20.70 -10.64
C ASN A 224 -5.71 19.28 -11.14
N ALA A 225 -4.55 18.72 -10.83
CA ALA A 225 -4.08 17.44 -11.34
C ALA A 225 -3.71 16.50 -10.19
N PHE A 226 -3.97 15.21 -10.35
CA PHE A 226 -3.34 14.17 -9.55
C PHE A 226 -2.09 13.68 -10.30
N VAL A 227 -0.91 13.87 -9.74
CA VAL A 227 0.37 13.61 -10.41
C VAL A 227 1.10 12.46 -9.72
N ILE A 228 1.44 11.42 -10.48
CA ILE A 228 2.19 10.27 -9.99
C ILE A 228 3.53 10.21 -10.71
N LEU A 229 4.62 10.33 -9.95
CA LEU A 229 5.97 9.98 -10.40
C LEU A 229 6.30 8.55 -9.97
N ASP A 230 6.16 7.62 -10.89
CA ASP A 230 6.50 6.22 -10.68
C ASP A 230 8.00 5.97 -10.87
N GLU A 231 8.54 4.94 -10.21
CA GLU A 231 9.98 4.63 -10.20
C GLU A 231 10.89 5.82 -9.89
N ALA A 232 10.46 6.67 -8.94
CA ALA A 232 11.14 7.91 -8.57
C ALA A 232 12.60 7.71 -8.14
N GLN A 233 12.99 6.51 -7.67
CA GLN A 233 14.37 6.19 -7.30
C GLN A 233 15.33 6.25 -8.50
N ASN A 234 14.83 6.15 -9.74
CA ASN A 234 15.64 6.30 -10.94
C ASN A 234 15.81 7.75 -11.39
N THR A 235 15.37 8.72 -10.58
CA THR A 235 15.58 10.14 -10.86
C THR A 235 16.89 10.65 -10.26
N THR A 236 17.50 11.60 -10.96
CA THR A 236 18.53 12.46 -10.38
C THR A 236 17.93 13.51 -9.46
N HIS A 237 18.74 14.06 -8.55
CA HIS A 237 18.31 15.16 -7.68
C HIS A 237 17.78 16.37 -8.48
N ALA A 238 18.40 16.69 -9.63
CA ALA A 238 17.97 17.76 -10.51
C ALA A 238 16.59 17.48 -11.15
N GLN A 239 16.33 16.24 -11.57
CA GLN A 239 15.03 15.84 -12.12
C GLN A 239 13.94 15.87 -11.05
N MET A 240 14.23 15.41 -9.83
CA MET A 240 13.30 15.49 -8.71
C MET A 240 12.96 16.95 -8.38
N LYS A 241 13.96 17.83 -8.26
CA LYS A 241 13.74 19.27 -8.04
C LYS A 241 12.92 19.90 -9.16
N MET A 242 13.22 19.55 -10.42
CA MET A 242 12.44 20.02 -11.57
C MET A 242 10.97 19.60 -11.44
N PHE A 243 10.72 18.34 -11.11
CA PHE A 243 9.37 17.77 -10.99
C PHE A 243 8.56 18.40 -9.86
N LEU A 244 9.11 18.48 -8.65
CA LEU A 244 8.41 19.02 -7.48
C LEU A 244 8.01 20.50 -7.67
N THR A 245 8.84 21.28 -8.38
CA THR A 245 8.52 22.69 -8.70
C THR A 245 7.46 22.87 -9.78
N ARG A 246 6.91 21.79 -10.35
CA ARG A 246 5.79 21.87 -11.30
C ARG A 246 4.42 21.84 -10.61
N MET A 247 4.36 21.47 -9.32
CA MET A 247 3.09 21.34 -8.59
C MET A 247 2.39 22.70 -8.51
N GLY A 248 1.18 22.75 -9.08
CA GLY A 248 0.36 23.94 -9.18
C GLY A 248 -0.70 24.05 -8.09
N LYS A 249 -1.66 24.96 -8.25
CA LYS A 249 -2.81 25.08 -7.34
C LYS A 249 -3.68 23.82 -7.45
N HIS A 250 -4.09 23.30 -6.29
CA HIS A 250 -4.92 22.09 -6.19
C HIS A 250 -4.31 20.88 -6.91
N ALA A 251 -2.98 20.82 -6.98
CA ALA A 251 -2.26 19.61 -7.37
C ALA A 251 -2.20 18.66 -6.17
N LYS A 252 -2.33 17.36 -6.43
CA LYS A 252 -2.12 16.27 -5.48
C LYS A 252 -1.10 15.28 -6.05
#